data_AF-A0A5S9TYL9-F1
#
_entry.id   AF-A0A5S9TYL9-F1
#
_cell.length_a   1.000
_cell.length_b   1.000
_cell.length_c   1.000
_cell.angle_alpha   90.00
_cell.angle_beta   90.00
_cell.angle_gamma   90.00
#
_symmetry.space_group_name_H-M   'P 1'
#
loop_
_entity.id
_entity.type
_entity.pdbx_description
1 polymer ?
#
loop_
_entity_poly.entity_id
_entity_poly.type
_entity_poly.pdbx_seq_one_letter_code
_entity_poly.pdbx_strand_id
1 'polypeptide(L)'
;MSGSSSREATSAAGDGNYKLEIKEYGGGKGPVRWFFKEDSCVAMINVPGCSVAPSSYSLEKTHVGFQTEEVDQNNHTVRTYIGFVKFPAVYDSKHAKIWVVNGVLWITVTKHQGRQG
;
A
#
# COMPACT_ATOMS: atom_id res chain seq x y z
N MET A 1 4.38 33.59 -10.11
CA MET A 1 3.29 32.77 -10.68
C MET A 1 3.81 31.37 -10.92
N SER A 2 3.08 30.37 -10.42
CA SER A 2 3.12 28.93 -10.77
C SER A 2 4.47 28.23 -10.58
N GLY A 3 4.73 27.43 -9.54
CA GLY A 3 3.85 26.46 -8.92
C GLY A 3 3.84 25.16 -9.73
N SER A 4 4.95 24.42 -9.71
CA SER A 4 5.00 23.01 -10.13
C SER A 4 6.23 22.34 -9.51
N SER A 5 6.12 21.92 -8.26
CA SER A 5 7.01 20.90 -7.70
C SER A 5 6.32 19.56 -7.92
N SER A 6 6.54 19.01 -9.11
CA SER A 6 6.27 17.63 -9.42
C SER A 6 7.21 16.77 -8.56
N ARG A 7 6.81 16.45 -7.34
CA ARG A 7 7.52 15.47 -6.50
C ARG A 7 7.56 14.16 -7.28
N GLU A 8 8.76 13.73 -7.63
CA GLU A 8 8.96 12.54 -8.43
C GLU A 8 8.32 11.33 -7.75
N ALA A 9 7.49 10.60 -8.50
CA ALA A 9 7.08 9.26 -8.13
C ALA A 9 8.32 8.36 -8.21
N THR A 10 9.10 8.29 -7.14
CA THR A 10 10.22 7.36 -7.04
C THR A 10 9.66 5.95 -6.94
N SER A 11 9.77 5.21 -8.04
CA SER A 11 9.54 3.77 -8.12
C SER A 11 10.50 3.06 -7.15
N ALA A 12 10.06 2.86 -5.91
CA ALA A 12 10.85 2.28 -4.82
C ALA A 12 11.02 0.75 -4.95
N ALA A 13 11.46 0.27 -6.12
CA ALA A 13 11.70 -1.15 -6.35
C ALA A 13 12.99 -1.67 -5.66
N GLY A 14 13.80 -0.80 -5.06
CA GLY A 14 15.17 -1.10 -4.63
C GLY A 14 15.42 -1.31 -3.13
N ASP A 15 14.56 -0.83 -2.22
CA ASP A 15 14.98 -0.51 -0.83
C ASP A 15 14.44 -1.47 0.26
N GLY A 16 13.65 -2.48 -0.09
CA GLY A 16 13.10 -3.44 0.89
C GLY A 16 11.98 -2.87 1.77
N ASN A 17 11.48 -1.68 1.41
CA ASN A 17 10.33 -1.03 2.04
C ASN A 17 8.99 -1.55 1.53
N TYR A 18 9.02 -2.50 0.60
CA TYR A 18 7.84 -3.16 0.08
C TYR A 18 8.14 -4.56 -0.42
N LYS A 19 7.13 -5.43 -0.31
CA LYS A 19 7.06 -6.70 -1.01
C LYS A 19 5.63 -6.92 -1.48
N LEU A 20 5.50 -7.45 -2.69
CA LEU A 20 4.26 -8.05 -3.18
C LEU A 20 4.59 -9.41 -3.75
N GLU A 21 3.73 -10.36 -3.46
CA GLU A 21 3.77 -11.70 -3.98
C GLU A 21 2.41 -11.99 -4.56
N ILE A 22 2.40 -12.43 -5.81
CA ILE A 22 1.22 -13.04 -6.41
C ILE A 22 1.41 -14.54 -6.22
N LYS A 23 0.55 -15.15 -5.40
CA LYS A 23 0.70 -16.54 -4.96
C LYS A 23 0.81 -17.50 -6.14
N GLU A 24 0.09 -17.22 -7.21
CA GLU A 24 0.01 -18.04 -8.43
C GLU A 24 1.26 -17.94 -9.32
N TYR A 25 2.08 -16.90 -9.18
CA TYR A 25 3.24 -16.65 -10.04
C TYR A 25 4.59 -16.64 -9.31
N GLY A 26 4.63 -17.06 -8.04
CA GLY A 26 5.90 -17.20 -7.29
C GLY A 26 6.52 -15.89 -6.82
N GLY A 27 5.79 -14.77 -6.92
CA GLY A 27 6.18 -13.48 -6.36
C GLY A 27 7.14 -12.64 -7.20
N GLY A 28 7.05 -11.32 -7.03
CA GLY A 28 7.88 -10.35 -7.73
C GLY A 28 7.66 -8.96 -7.17
N LYS A 29 8.69 -8.10 -7.19
CA LYS A 29 8.56 -6.71 -6.71
C LYS A 29 7.65 -5.93 -7.67
N GLY A 30 6.35 -5.86 -7.36
CA GLY A 30 5.44 -4.93 -8.02
C GLY A 30 5.86 -3.47 -7.74
N PRO A 31 5.59 -2.52 -8.65
CA PRO A 31 5.88 -1.12 -8.35
C PRO A 31 4.88 -0.58 -7.32
N VAL A 32 5.37 -0.13 -6.17
CA VAL A 32 4.60 0.77 -5.28
C VAL A 32 4.78 2.19 -5.77
N ARG A 33 3.68 2.94 -5.80
CA ARG A 33 3.72 4.39 -5.96
C ARG A 33 3.50 5.05 -4.61
N TRP A 34 4.40 5.95 -4.25
CA TRP A 34 4.35 6.68 -2.99
C TRP A 34 3.90 8.12 -3.21
N PHE A 35 3.02 8.61 -2.34
CA PHE A 35 2.63 10.02 -2.28
C PHE A 35 2.84 10.55 -0.86
N PHE A 36 3.79 11.46 -0.70
CA PHE A 36 4.11 12.09 0.57
C PHE A 36 3.46 13.47 0.66
N LYS A 37 2.55 13.62 1.63
CA LYS A 37 1.93 14.89 2.02
C LYS A 37 2.60 15.43 3.28
N GLU A 38 2.20 16.62 3.70
CA GLU A 38 2.74 17.27 4.89
C GLU A 38 2.49 16.47 6.17
N ASP A 39 1.33 15.83 6.29
CA ASP A 39 0.84 15.12 7.47
C ASP A 39 0.63 13.62 7.25
N SER A 40 0.76 13.13 6.02
CA SER A 40 0.35 11.79 5.64
C SER A 40 1.20 11.21 4.52
N CYS A 41 1.24 9.89 4.45
CA CYS A 41 1.88 9.12 3.39
C CYS A 41 0.87 8.13 2.81
N VAL A 42 0.84 8.02 1.49
CA VAL A 42 -0.02 7.09 0.77
C VAL A 42 0.86 6.15 -0.05
N ALA A 43 0.70 4.85 0.16
CA ALA A 43 1.25 3.80 -0.70
C ALA A 43 0.12 3.27 -1.61
N MET A 44 0.39 3.22 -2.91
CA MET A 44 -0.52 2.68 -3.92
C MET A 44 0.09 1.47 -4.60
N ILE A 45 -0.64 0.36 -4.61
CA ILE A 45 -0.19 -0.94 -5.11
C ILE A 45 -1.17 -1.45 -6.14
N ASN A 46 -0.70 -1.83 -7.32
CA ASN A 46 -1.55 -2.41 -8.35
C ASN A 46 -1.93 -3.84 -7.97
N VAL A 47 -3.23 -4.07 -7.82
CA VAL A 47 -3.89 -5.36 -7.55
C VAL A 47 -5.05 -5.52 -8.55
N PRO A 48 -4.75 -5.63 -9.87
CA PRO A 48 -5.79 -5.66 -10.89
C PRO A 48 -6.79 -6.80 -10.63
N GLY A 49 -8.06 -6.54 -10.91
CA GLY A 49 -9.15 -7.48 -10.66
C GLY A 49 -9.68 -7.50 -9.22
N CYS A 50 -8.97 -6.90 -8.26
CA CYS A 50 -9.50 -6.69 -6.91
C CYS A 50 -10.44 -5.47 -6.88
N SER A 51 -11.65 -5.65 -6.37
CA SER A 51 -12.67 -4.61 -6.23
C SER A 51 -13.09 -4.34 -4.77
N VAL A 52 -12.67 -5.22 -3.86
CA VAL A 52 -13.03 -5.17 -2.43
C VAL A 52 -11.80 -4.90 -1.57
N ALA A 53 -12.04 -4.42 -0.35
CA ALA A 53 -11.00 -4.28 0.66
C ALA A 53 -10.23 -5.60 0.87
N PRO A 54 -8.98 -5.54 1.40
CA PRO A 54 -8.20 -6.74 1.68
C PRO A 54 -8.99 -7.78 2.49
N SER A 55 -8.91 -9.04 2.08
CA SER A 55 -9.52 -10.16 2.83
C SER A 55 -8.86 -10.34 4.20
N SER A 56 -7.59 -9.94 4.34
CA SER A 56 -6.94 -9.76 5.64
C SER A 56 -5.85 -8.67 5.59
N TYR A 57 -5.54 -8.10 6.75
CA TYR A 57 -4.46 -7.13 6.91
C TYR A 57 -3.87 -7.19 8.32
N SER A 58 -2.60 -6.78 8.46
CA SER A 58 -1.92 -6.62 9.75
C SER A 58 -1.37 -5.20 9.88
N LEU A 59 -1.58 -4.59 11.04
CA LEU A 59 -1.14 -3.22 11.34
C LEU A 59 -0.03 -3.27 12.39
N GLU A 60 1.22 -3.25 11.93
CA GLU A 60 2.39 -3.31 12.80
C GLU A 60 2.98 -1.91 13.01
N LYS A 61 3.91 -1.76 13.96
CA LYS A 61 4.58 -0.46 14.24
C LYS A 61 5.34 0.12 13.05
N THR A 62 5.83 -0.73 12.14
CA THR A 62 6.74 -0.34 11.07
C THR A 62 6.21 -0.65 9.68
N HIS A 63 5.14 -1.45 9.59
CA HIS A 63 4.62 -1.90 8.32
C HIS A 63 3.13 -2.24 8.38
N VAL A 64 2.52 -2.27 7.20
CA VAL A 64 1.17 -2.78 6.98
C VAL A 64 1.29 -4.00 6.10
N GLY A 65 0.87 -5.16 6.60
CA GLY A 65 0.69 -6.37 5.82
C GLY A 65 -0.70 -6.42 5.20
N PHE A 66 -0.84 -7.02 4.03
CA PHE A 66 -2.12 -7.16 3.35
C PHE A 66 -2.21 -8.48 2.58
N GLN A 67 -3.43 -8.99 2.48
CA GLN A 67 -3.85 -10.00 1.52
C GLN A 67 -5.13 -9.54 0.84
N THR A 68 -5.15 -9.51 -0.49
CA THR A 68 -6.35 -9.20 -1.27
C THR A 68 -6.47 -10.17 -2.44
N GLU A 69 -7.70 -10.42 -2.86
CA GLU A 69 -8.05 -11.48 -3.80
C GLU A 69 -8.81 -10.90 -4.98
N GLU A 70 -8.39 -11.31 -6.17
CA GLU A 70 -9.18 -11.15 -7.40
C GLU A 70 -10.14 -12.33 -7.46
N VAL A 71 -11.43 -12.03 -7.63
CA VAL A 71 -12.49 -13.03 -7.72
C VAL A 71 -13.17 -12.96 -9.09
N ASP A 72 -13.59 -14.12 -9.60
CA ASP A 72 -14.39 -14.18 -10.83
C ASP A 72 -15.87 -13.83 -10.57
N GLN A 73 -16.70 -13.92 -11.62
CA GLN A 73 -18.13 -13.67 -11.54
C GLN A 73 -18.90 -14.65 -10.62
N ASN A 74 -18.29 -15.81 -10.32
CA ASN A 74 -18.85 -16.84 -9.44
C ASN A 74 -18.27 -16.74 -8.02
N ASN A 75 -17.56 -15.67 -7.70
CA ASN A 75 -16.90 -15.44 -6.42
C ASN A 75 -15.81 -16.49 -6.09
N HIS A 76 -15.19 -17.08 -7.11
CA HIS A 76 -14.01 -17.93 -6.92
C HIS A 76 -12.74 -17.09 -6.97
N THR A 77 -11.82 -17.33 -6.03
CA THR A 77 -10.50 -16.69 -6.03
C THR A 77 -9.69 -17.12 -7.26
N VAL A 78 -9.41 -16.15 -8.14
CA VAL A 78 -8.59 -16.32 -9.35
C VAL A 78 -7.13 -16.06 -9.03
N ARG A 79 -6.86 -15.04 -8.20
CA ARG A 79 -5.50 -14.59 -7.87
C ARG A 79 -5.42 -14.02 -6.46
N THR A 80 -4.35 -14.37 -5.75
CA THR A 80 -4.09 -13.88 -4.40
C THR A 80 -2.86 -12.98 -4.38
N TYR A 81 -3.04 -11.74 -3.94
CA TYR A 81 -1.99 -10.75 -3.73
C TYR A 81 -1.66 -10.68 -2.23
N ILE A 82 -0.43 -11.00 -1.86
CA ILE A 82 0.06 -10.95 -0.47
C ILE A 82 1.26 -10.01 -0.43
N GLY A 83 1.31 -9.11 0.54
CA GLY A 83 2.44 -8.19 0.61
C GLY A 83 2.52 -7.39 1.89
N PHE A 84 3.53 -6.52 1.94
CA PHE A 84 3.65 -5.52 2.98
C PHE A 84 4.24 -4.22 2.43
N VAL A 85 3.92 -3.12 3.10
CA VAL A 85 4.58 -1.81 2.94
C VAL A 85 5.15 -1.38 4.27
N LYS A 86 6.44 -1.01 4.30
CA LYS A 86 7.10 -0.39 5.44
C LYS A 86 7.00 1.12 5.32
N PHE A 87 6.63 1.76 6.42
CA PHE A 87 6.59 3.21 6.50
C PHE A 87 7.77 3.72 7.34
N PRO A 88 8.32 4.90 7.02
CA PRO A 88 9.28 5.56 7.91
C PRO A 88 8.68 5.74 9.31
N ALA A 89 9.54 5.68 10.34
CA ALA A 89 9.13 5.71 11.75
C ALA A 89 8.41 7.00 12.21
N VAL A 90 8.37 8.04 11.36
CA VAL A 90 7.59 9.27 11.61
C VAL A 90 6.09 9.08 11.36
N TYR A 91 5.70 7.98 10.69
CA TYR A 91 4.31 7.66 10.36
C TYR A 91 3.75 6.55 11.24
N ASP A 92 2.47 6.67 11.56
CA ASP A 92 1.73 5.73 12.39
C ASP A 92 1.04 4.66 11.55
N SER A 93 1.76 3.57 11.26
CA SER A 93 1.19 2.44 10.54
C SER A 93 0.14 1.65 11.32
N LYS A 94 0.03 1.83 12.64
CA LYS A 94 -1.02 1.17 13.45
C LYS A 94 -2.42 1.72 13.19
N HIS A 95 -2.50 2.95 12.70
CA HIS A 95 -3.76 3.61 12.35
C HIS A 95 -3.91 3.77 10.84
N ALA A 96 -3.27 2.89 10.06
CA ALA A 96 -3.38 2.92 8.62
C ALA A 96 -4.84 2.71 8.17
N LYS A 97 -5.24 3.48 7.16
CA LYS A 97 -6.50 3.28 6.43
C LYS A 97 -6.22 2.53 5.14
N ILE A 98 -6.98 1.48 4.87
CA ILE A 98 -6.75 0.58 3.74
C ILE A 98 -8.03 0.41 2.94
N TRP A 99 -7.95 0.53 1.61
CA TRP A 99 -9.06 0.28 0.71
C TRP A 99 -8.57 -0.07 -0.70
N VAL A 100 -9.43 -0.69 -1.51
CA VAL A 100 -9.16 -0.99 -2.92
C VAL A 100 -10.14 -0.22 -3.79
N VAL A 101 -9.62 0.47 -4.80
CA VAL A 101 -10.42 1.19 -5.81
C VAL A 101 -9.80 0.92 -7.17
N ASN A 102 -10.61 0.44 -8.12
CA ASN A 102 -10.22 0.20 -9.51
C ASN A 102 -8.94 -0.64 -9.66
N GLY A 103 -8.82 -1.74 -8.91
CA GLY A 103 -7.64 -2.60 -8.96
C GLY A 103 -6.37 -1.96 -8.38
N VAL A 104 -6.51 -0.94 -7.53
CA VAL A 104 -5.41 -0.32 -6.80
C VAL A 104 -5.70 -0.36 -5.32
N LEU A 105 -4.79 -0.95 -4.55
CA LEU A 105 -4.79 -0.96 -3.10
C LEU A 105 -4.14 0.33 -2.61
N TRP A 106 -4.87 1.07 -1.78
CA TRP A 106 -4.44 2.30 -1.15
C TRP A 106 -4.20 2.05 0.34
N ILE A 107 -3.02 2.42 0.82
CA ILE A 107 -2.66 2.36 2.23
C ILE A 107 -2.23 3.76 2.65
N THR A 108 -3.03 4.40 3.47
CA THR A 108 -2.76 5.76 3.97
C THR A 108 -2.40 5.72 5.44
N VAL A 109 -1.28 6.33 5.80
CA VAL A 109 -0.84 6.54 7.19
C VAL A 109 -0.67 8.02 7.47
N THR A 110 -0.94 8.43 8.69
CA THR A 110 -0.67 9.80 9.16
C THR A 110 0.64 9.85 9.91
N LYS A 111 1.28 11.01 9.99
CA LYS A 111 2.41 11.22 10.90
C LYS A 111 1.96 10.97 12.33
N HIS A 112 2.87 10.53 13.18
CA HIS A 112 2.64 10.62 14.61
C HIS A 112 2.34 12.07 14.95
N GLN A 113 1.26 12.32 15.69
CA GLN A 113 1.05 13.62 16.30
C GLN A 113 2.19 13.79 17.28
N GLY A 114 3.19 14.61 16.91
CA GLY A 114 4.22 15.02 17.85
C GLY A 114 3.50 15.63 19.04
N ARG A 115 3.71 15.05 20.23
CA ARG A 115 3.37 15.72 21.48
C ARG A 115 4.18 17.02 21.47
N GLN A 116 3.56 18.13 21.08
CA GLN A 116 3.97 19.43 21.60
C GLN A 116 3.47 19.44 23.04
N GLY A 117 4.36 19.11 23.97
CA GLY A 117 4.11 19.06 25.40
C GLY A 117 5.40 18.79 26.12
#